data_AF-A0A1H2DTJ4-F1
#
_entry.id   AF-A0A1H2DTJ4-F1
#
_cell.length_a   1.000
_cell.length_b   1.000
_cell.length_c   1.000
_cell.angle_alpha   90.00
_cell.angle_beta   90.00
_cell.angle_gamma   90.00
#
_symmetry.space_group_name_H-M   'P 1'
#
loop_
_entity.id
_entity.type
_entity.pdbx_description
1 polymer ?
#
loop_
_entity_poly.entity_id
_entity_poly.type
_entity_poly.pdbx_seq_one_letter_code
_entity_poly.pdbx_strand_id
1 'polypeptide(L)'
;MDEAIKLLSISRVLEKMINHTANDIFYTYRDMFLMMENTYIVPAVWGAMENGELDETQKEIHKKIKKLVNDSISALFIKNMTDPQAFAIKYLVNRTMIYTISYMIETTRNQVSQGAITANDMLTNLKPMGNA
;
A
#
# COMPACT_ATOMS: atom_id res chain seq x y z
N MET A 1 8.45 3.47 -31.73
CA MET A 1 8.67 2.87 -30.40
C MET A 1 7.70 1.72 -30.30
N ASP A 2 8.20 0.51 -30.06
CA ASP A 2 7.37 -0.70 -29.99
C ASP A 2 6.27 -0.53 -28.91
N GLU A 3 5.03 -0.89 -29.26
CA GLU A 3 3.87 -0.83 -28.37
C GLU A 3 4.12 -1.63 -27.08
N ALA A 4 4.85 -2.75 -27.17
CA ALA A 4 5.26 -3.55 -26.02
C ALA A 4 6.18 -2.78 -25.06
N ILE A 5 7.12 -1.99 -25.59
CA ILE A 5 8.05 -1.18 -24.78
C ILE A 5 7.27 -0.08 -24.03
N LYS A 6 6.25 0.51 -24.67
CA LYS A 6 5.39 1.53 -24.06
C LYS A 6 4.52 0.94 -22.95
N LEU A 7 3.95 -0.24 -23.16
CA LEU A 7 3.16 -0.94 -22.12
C LEU A 7 4.04 -1.32 -20.92
N LEU A 8 5.26 -1.82 -21.17
CA LEU A 8 6.22 -2.14 -20.12
C LEU A 8 6.64 -0.90 -19.31
N SER A 9 6.87 0.24 -19.98
CA SER A 9 7.26 1.47 -19.29
C SER A 9 6.15 2.00 -18.39
N ILE A 10 4.91 2.01 -18.86
CA ILE A 10 3.73 2.39 -18.07
C ILE A 10 3.54 1.45 -16.88
N SER A 11 3.65 0.13 -17.11
CA SER A 11 3.49 -0.87 -16.04
C SER A 11 4.50 -0.66 -14.91
N ARG A 12 5.77 -0.37 -15.25
CA ARG A 12 6.81 -0.05 -14.25
C ARG A 12 6.53 1.24 -13.47
N VAL A 13 5.92 2.24 -14.10
CA VAL A 13 5.52 3.47 -13.43
C VAL A 13 4.42 3.18 -12.42
N LEU A 14 3.38 2.45 -12.82
CA LEU A 14 2.29 2.05 -11.93
C LEU A 14 2.78 1.19 -10.76
N GLU A 15 3.63 0.21 -11.03
CA GLU A 15 4.24 -0.64 -10.01
C GLU A 15 4.99 0.20 -8.95
N LYS A 16 5.83 1.15 -9.39
CA LYS A 16 6.55 2.05 -8.47
C LYS A 16 5.59 2.90 -7.64
N MET A 17 4.53 3.43 -8.25
CA MET A 17 3.55 4.26 -7.54
C MET A 17 2.79 3.46 -6.48
N ILE A 18 2.34 2.26 -6.84
CA ILE A 18 1.65 1.34 -5.92
C ILE A 18 2.58 0.95 -4.77
N ASN A 19 3.78 0.47 -5.07
CA ASN A 19 4.74 0.03 -4.06
C ASN A 19 5.16 1.17 -3.14
N HIS A 20 5.39 2.37 -3.68
CA HIS A 20 5.73 3.53 -2.88
C HIS A 20 4.58 3.90 -1.92
N THR A 21 3.35 3.98 -2.43
CA THR A 21 2.17 4.34 -1.62
C THR A 21 1.87 3.27 -0.57
N ALA A 22 2.00 1.99 -0.91
CA ALA A 22 1.79 0.89 0.02
C ALA A 22 2.83 0.89 1.14
N ASN A 23 4.11 1.08 0.81
CA ASN A 23 5.18 1.21 1.80
C ASN A 23 4.96 2.43 2.70
N ASP A 24 4.64 3.59 2.12
CA ASP A 24 4.37 4.82 2.87
C ASP A 24 3.23 4.62 3.88
N ILE A 25 2.09 4.08 3.44
CA ILE A 25 0.97 3.76 4.33
C ILE A 25 1.38 2.76 5.39
N PHE A 26 2.01 1.65 5.00
CA PHE A 26 2.37 0.59 5.93
C PHE A 26 3.33 1.09 7.01
N TYR A 27 4.44 1.74 6.64
CA TYR A 27 5.43 2.20 7.62
C TYR A 27 4.93 3.37 8.45
N THR A 28 4.07 4.24 7.92
CA THR A 28 3.46 5.33 8.70
C THR A 28 2.55 4.80 9.80
N TYR A 29 1.77 3.76 9.51
CA TYR A 29 0.75 3.24 10.43
C TYR A 29 1.06 1.83 10.95
N ARG A 30 2.33 1.41 10.91
CA ARG A 30 2.78 0.03 11.18
C ARG A 30 2.28 -0.49 12.51
N ASP A 31 2.57 0.24 13.58
CA ASP A 31 2.27 -0.22 14.95
C ASP A 31 0.77 -0.37 15.18
N MET A 32 -0.02 0.58 14.67
CA MET A 32 -1.48 0.49 14.68
C MET A 32 -1.94 -0.73 13.89
N PHE A 33 -1.44 -0.95 12.67
CA PHE A 33 -1.82 -2.13 11.90
C PHE A 33 -1.48 -3.43 12.61
N LEU A 34 -0.38 -3.51 13.37
CA LEU A 34 -0.04 -4.73 14.11
C LEU A 34 -1.04 -5.04 15.24
N MET A 35 -1.78 -4.03 15.75
CA MET A 35 -2.77 -4.17 16.81
C MET A 35 -4.21 -4.39 16.30
N MET A 36 -4.51 -4.03 15.06
CA MET A 36 -5.86 -4.07 14.48
C MET A 36 -6.14 -5.39 13.75
N GLU A 37 -7.40 -5.68 13.39
CA GLU A 37 -7.68 -6.77 12.45
C GLU A 37 -7.23 -6.42 11.01
N ASN A 38 -6.88 -7.41 10.19
CA ASN A 38 -6.49 -7.18 8.79
C ASN A 38 -7.60 -6.52 7.96
N THR A 39 -8.85 -6.75 8.35
CA THR A 39 -10.04 -6.18 7.71
C THR A 39 -10.09 -4.66 7.83
N TYR A 40 -9.35 -4.06 8.77
CA TYR A 40 -9.33 -2.61 9.01
C TYR A 40 -8.90 -1.77 7.79
N ILE A 41 -8.01 -2.31 6.93
CA ILE A 41 -7.54 -1.58 5.75
C ILE A 41 -8.60 -1.46 4.64
N VAL A 42 -9.56 -2.38 4.61
CA VAL A 42 -10.58 -2.47 3.56
C VAL A 42 -11.42 -1.18 3.47
N PRO A 43 -12.06 -0.71 4.55
CA PRO A 43 -12.83 0.54 4.49
C PRO A 43 -11.97 1.77 4.20
N ALA A 44 -10.73 1.81 4.68
CA ALA A 44 -9.79 2.89 4.39
C ALA A 44 -9.47 2.97 2.88
N VAL A 45 -9.31 1.83 2.21
CA VAL A 45 -9.08 1.78 0.77
C VAL A 45 -10.30 2.22 -0.02
N TRP A 46 -11.49 1.70 0.34
CA TRP A 46 -12.72 2.02 -0.38
C TRP A 46 -13.25 3.42 -0.12
N GLY A 47 -12.92 4.00 1.04
CA GLY A 47 -13.49 5.26 1.50
C GLY A 47 -14.92 5.13 1.97
N ALA A 48 -15.36 3.93 2.37
CA ALA A 48 -16.71 3.65 2.82
C ALA A 48 -16.71 2.47 3.80
N MET A 49 -17.64 2.51 4.76
CA MET A 49 -18.01 1.39 5.62
C MET A 49 -19.49 1.06 5.40
N GLU A 50 -19.85 -0.22 5.56
CA GLU A 50 -21.25 -0.64 5.56
C GLU A 50 -22.01 -0.03 6.75
N ASN A 51 -21.38 0.05 7.92
CA ASN A 51 -21.98 0.57 9.15
C ASN A 51 -20.99 1.52 9.87
N GLY A 52 -21.29 2.81 9.87
CA GLY A 52 -20.53 3.83 10.60
C GLY A 52 -19.65 4.72 9.73
N GLU A 53 -18.87 5.58 10.39
CA GLU A 53 -17.98 6.53 9.74
C GLU A 53 -16.53 6.07 9.81
N LEU A 54 -15.77 6.35 8.75
CA LEU A 54 -14.32 6.19 8.76
C LEU A 54 -13.73 6.97 9.93
N ASP A 55 -12.78 6.37 10.64
CA ASP A 55 -11.95 7.13 11.57
C ASP A 55 -10.97 8.05 10.82
N GLU A 56 -10.29 8.95 11.54
CA GLU A 56 -9.37 9.92 10.94
C GLU A 56 -8.20 9.24 10.22
N THR A 57 -7.68 8.14 10.74
CA THR A 57 -6.60 7.39 10.09
C THR A 57 -7.07 6.75 8.78
N GLN A 58 -8.26 6.15 8.77
CA GLN A 58 -8.85 5.59 7.55
C GLN A 58 -9.13 6.68 6.51
N LYS A 59 -9.55 7.88 6.93
CA LYS A 59 -9.73 9.04 6.03
C LYS A 59 -8.40 9.50 5.42
N GLU A 60 -7.33 9.55 6.21
CA GLU A 60 -5.99 9.90 5.72
C GLU A 60 -5.45 8.88 4.71
N ILE A 61 -5.58 7.59 5.04
CA ILE A 61 -5.24 6.49 4.13
C ILE A 61 -6.07 6.59 2.84
N HIS A 62 -7.38 6.82 2.95
CA HIS A 62 -8.25 6.98 1.80
C HIS A 62 -7.81 8.13 0.89
N LYS A 63 -7.41 9.26 1.48
CA LYS A 63 -6.89 10.42 0.73
C LYS A 63 -5.64 10.06 -0.08
N LYS A 64 -4.69 9.33 0.52
CA LYS A 64 -3.47 8.85 -0.17
C LYS A 64 -3.83 7.89 -1.32
N ILE A 65 -4.73 6.94 -1.10
CA ILE A 65 -5.15 5.97 -2.11
C ILE A 65 -5.94 6.63 -3.25
N LYS A 66 -6.85 7.56 -2.93
CA LYS A 66 -7.58 8.33 -3.93
C LYS A 66 -6.63 9.10 -4.84
N LYS A 67 -5.57 9.69 -4.27
CA LYS A 67 -4.52 10.34 -5.05
C LYS A 67 -3.81 9.33 -5.96
N LEU A 68 -3.40 8.17 -5.44
CA LEU A 68 -2.78 7.10 -6.23
C LEU A 68 -3.66 6.66 -7.41
N VAL A 69 -4.96 6.49 -7.21
CA VAL A 69 -5.90 6.12 -8.28
C VAL A 69 -5.92 7.18 -9.37
N ASN A 70 -6.06 8.46 -9.00
CA ASN A 70 -6.08 9.56 -9.95
C ASN A 70 -4.77 9.68 -10.73
N ASP A 71 -3.64 9.52 -10.04
CA ASP A 71 -2.32 9.56 -10.66
C ASP A 71 -2.14 8.36 -11.62
N SER A 72 -2.64 7.17 -11.24
CA SER A 72 -2.57 5.94 -12.06
C SER A 72 -3.38 6.07 -13.35
N ILE A 73 -4.60 6.60 -13.24
CA ILE A 73 -5.47 6.93 -14.38
C ILE A 73 -4.76 7.91 -15.33
N SER A 74 -4.10 8.93 -14.78
CA SER A 74 -3.36 9.93 -15.54
C SER A 74 -2.15 9.33 -16.27
N ALA A 75 -1.42 8.41 -15.61
CA ALA A 75 -0.24 7.75 -16.16
C ALA A 75 -0.55 6.77 -17.31
N LEU A 76 -1.79 6.29 -17.42
CA LEU A 76 -2.21 5.38 -18.49
C LEU A 76 -2.41 6.09 -19.84
N PHE A 77 -2.46 7.43 -19.88
CA PHE A 77 -2.66 8.25 -21.10
C PHE A 77 -3.82 7.76 -21.99
N ILE A 78 -4.88 7.20 -21.40
CA ILE A 78 -6.04 6.68 -22.13
C ILE A 78 -6.86 7.86 -22.64
N LYS A 79 -6.88 8.06 -23.96
CA LYS A 79 -7.73 9.04 -24.61
C LYS A 79 -9.19 8.61 -24.51
N ASN A 80 -10.08 9.51 -24.13
CA ASN A 80 -11.54 9.29 -24.02
C ASN A 80 -11.92 8.12 -23.08
N MET A 81 -11.31 8.08 -21.90
CA MET A 81 -11.64 7.09 -20.88
C MET A 81 -13.09 7.22 -20.41
N THR A 82 -13.80 6.11 -20.42
CA THR A 82 -15.19 6.00 -19.97
C THR A 82 -15.27 5.78 -18.46
N ASP A 83 -16.39 6.13 -17.82
CA ASP A 83 -16.60 5.89 -16.39
C ASP A 83 -16.42 4.41 -15.99
N PRO A 84 -16.90 3.41 -16.75
CA PRO A 84 -16.63 2.00 -16.44
C PRO A 84 -15.14 1.64 -16.48
N GLN A 85 -14.37 2.22 -17.40
CA GLN A 85 -12.92 1.99 -17.47
C GLN A 85 -12.20 2.63 -16.29
N ALA A 86 -12.55 3.87 -15.94
CA ALA A 86 -12.02 4.55 -14.76
C ALA A 86 -12.35 3.76 -13.48
N PHE A 87 -13.57 3.25 -13.37
CA PHE A 87 -13.98 2.39 -12.26
C PHE A 87 -13.19 1.08 -12.21
N ALA A 88 -12.98 0.41 -13.36
CA ALA A 88 -12.18 -0.82 -13.42
C ALA A 88 -10.73 -0.58 -12.95
N ILE A 89 -10.10 0.51 -13.38
CA ILE A 89 -8.76 0.90 -12.91
C ILE A 89 -8.77 1.16 -11.40
N LYS A 90 -9.72 1.96 -10.91
CA LYS A 90 -9.90 2.21 -9.47
C LYS A 90 -10.02 0.91 -8.69
N TYR A 91 -10.86 -0.01 -9.16
CA TYR A 91 -11.08 -1.30 -8.51
C TYR A 91 -9.79 -2.12 -8.45
N LEU A 92 -9.04 -2.21 -9.56
CA LEU A 92 -7.78 -2.95 -9.62
C LEU A 92 -6.70 -2.37 -8.71
N VAL A 93 -6.55 -1.04 -8.70
CA VAL A 93 -5.61 -0.34 -7.82
C VAL A 93 -6.00 -0.57 -6.36
N ASN A 94 -7.26 -0.34 -6.00
CA ASN A 94 -7.76 -0.56 -4.64
C ASN A 94 -7.56 -2.00 -4.17
N ARG A 95 -7.90 -2.98 -5.01
CA ARG A 95 -7.74 -4.40 -4.68
C ARG A 95 -6.27 -4.76 -4.49
N THR A 96 -5.38 -4.24 -5.35
CA THR A 96 -3.93 -4.41 -5.20
C THR A 96 -3.45 -3.81 -3.88
N MET A 97 -3.88 -2.59 -3.53
CA MET A 97 -3.52 -1.94 -2.26
C MET A 97 -3.95 -2.75 -1.04
N ILE A 98 -5.18 -3.28 -1.04
CA ILE A 98 -5.67 -4.16 0.04
C ILE A 98 -4.76 -5.37 0.20
N TYR A 99 -4.48 -6.09 -0.89
CA TYR A 99 -3.65 -7.29 -0.81
C TYR A 99 -2.22 -6.99 -0.38
N THR A 100 -1.59 -5.96 -0.96
CA THR A 100 -0.21 -5.60 -0.63
C THR A 100 -0.07 -5.21 0.83
N ILE A 101 -0.93 -4.32 1.33
CA ILE A 101 -0.86 -3.87 2.74
C ILE A 101 -1.20 -5.04 3.68
N SER A 102 -2.24 -5.82 3.39
CA SER A 102 -2.60 -6.99 4.22
C SER A 102 -1.45 -8.00 4.29
N TYR A 103 -0.78 -8.27 3.16
CA TYR A 103 0.38 -9.14 3.11
C TYR A 103 1.54 -8.59 3.96
N MET A 104 1.82 -7.28 3.88
CA MET A 104 2.86 -6.65 4.69
C MET A 104 2.56 -6.75 6.19
N ILE A 105 1.30 -6.53 6.60
CA ILE A 105 0.84 -6.67 7.98
C ILE A 105 1.06 -8.11 8.47
N GLU A 106 0.56 -9.10 7.73
CA GLU A 106 0.66 -10.50 8.12
C GLU A 106 2.10 -11.01 8.15
N THR A 107 2.90 -10.65 7.14
CA THR A 107 4.32 -11.01 7.11
C THR A 107 5.04 -10.44 8.34
N THR A 108 4.77 -9.18 8.68
CA THR A 108 5.38 -8.52 9.84
C THR A 108 4.92 -9.16 11.15
N ARG A 109 3.64 -9.46 11.31
CA ARG A 109 3.12 -10.18 12.50
C ARG A 109 3.75 -11.55 12.68
N ASN A 110 3.91 -12.29 11.59
CA ASN A 110 4.55 -13.60 11.62
C ASN A 110 6.02 -13.48 12.05
N GLN A 111 6.74 -12.48 11.54
CA GLN A 111 8.12 -12.22 11.96
C GLN A 111 8.22 -11.76 13.43
N VAL A 112 7.27 -10.97 13.94
CA VAL A 112 7.21 -10.59 15.37
C VAL A 112 6.94 -11.83 16.23
N SER A 113 5.95 -12.63 15.85
CA SER A 113 5.57 -13.84 16.60
C SER A 113 6.68 -14.90 16.63
N GLN A 114 7.49 -14.97 15.56
CA GLN A 114 8.67 -15.84 15.46
C GLN A 114 9.94 -15.22 16.08
N GLY A 115 9.86 -14.02 16.67
CA GLY A 115 10.99 -13.34 17.29
C GLY A 115 12.02 -12.74 16.32
N ALA A 116 11.80 -12.84 15.01
CA ALA A 116 12.71 -12.40 13.96
C ALA A 116 12.84 -10.86 13.86
N ILE A 117 11.77 -10.10 14.16
CA ILE A 117 11.82 -8.63 14.18
C ILE A 117 12.58 -8.14 15.43
N THR A 118 12.32 -8.72 16.60
CA THR A 118 13.04 -8.40 17.84
C THR A 118 14.55 -8.64 17.70
N ALA A 119 14.97 -9.71 17.01
CA ALA A 119 16.39 -9.98 16.79
C ALA A 119 17.04 -8.92 15.87
N ASN A 120 16.36 -8.47 14.83
CA ASN A 120 16.89 -7.47 13.89
C ASN A 120 16.91 -6.05 14.49
N ASP A 121 15.90 -5.69 15.30
CA ASP A 121 15.86 -4.44 16.06
C ASP A 121 16.90 -4.41 17.21
N MET A 122 17.29 -5.58 17.74
CA MET A 122 18.41 -5.69 18.67
C MET A 122 19.77 -5.53 17.98
N LEU A 123 19.94 -6.08 16.76
CA LEU A 123 21.18 -5.97 15.99
C LEU A 123 21.48 -4.54 15.50
N THR A 124 20.45 -3.76 15.18
CA THR A 124 20.61 -2.34 14.79
C THR A 124 20.95 -1.43 15.98
N ASN A 125 20.74 -1.88 17.22
CA ASN A 125 21.03 -1.14 18.45
C ASN A 125 22.30 -1.61 19.18
N LEU A 126 23.00 -2.64 18.67
CA LEU A 126 24.29 -3.04 19.22
C LEU A 126 25.40 -2.18 18.61
N LYS A 127 25.93 -1.23 19.41
CA LYS A 127 27.23 -0.60 19.09
C LYS A 127 28.28 -1.71 18.99
N PRO A 128 29.18 -1.69 17.98
CA PRO A 128 30.27 -2.65 17.92
C PRO A 128 31.16 -2.47 19.15
N MET A 129 31.12 -3.45 20.06
CA MET A 129 32.11 -3.56 21.13
C MET A 129 33.32 -4.29 20.57
N GLY A 130 34.36 -3.54 20.22
CA GLY A 130 35.69 -4.10 19.96
C GLY A 130 36.48 -3.33 18.92
N ASN A 131 37.23 -2.32 19.38
CA ASN A 131 38.51 -2.01 18.75
C ASN A 131 39.48 -3.12 19.17
N ALA A 132 39.99 -3.87 18.20
CA ALA A 132 41.19 -4.69 18.34
C ALA A 132 42.23 -4.15 17.37
#